data_AF-A0A8T0P6D3-F1
#
_entry.id   AF-A0A8T0P6D3-F1
#
_cell.length_a   1.000
_cell.length_b   1.000
_cell.length_c   1.000
_cell.angle_alpha   90.00
_cell.angle_beta   90.00
_cell.angle_gamma   90.00
#
_symmetry.space_group_name_H-M   'P 1'
#
loop_
_entity.id
_entity.type
_entity.pdbx_description
1 polymer ?
#
loop_
_entity_poly.entity_id
_entity_poly.type
_entity_poly.pdbx_seq_one_letter_code
_entity_poly.pdbx_strand_id
1 'polypeptide(L)'
;MQSPAKRRPRLGHATPSALENLPPVALARVIARAGPRGAASLACASKTLRAAASSEERWRRFCADDIGIDAPVDPEGRVLPSFKATYVSWLRSFRMYPLPLVKRVKMFWTMLKSWLSEFFPGALETFAEGLSDTDIRIAEYELGFQLPMPTKLLYRFCNGQLWRNDLQSCGIIGGYEFYYHEMINVHLLPLKHAVERAKLLRSDNGAIRRSNYIVVADTSFEEKTFLLDCLSGQLYVVTKNFKSNGEMMPCVPNSLIRLHTDNNHMPQDGLLLWLEEHLRKLQSGLIKVQISNFRRDARHISLYPETPPTCSIAVTHGIKVRASAVFVPEDSSVYGDPCKYVYYYFIRVSLPDACNVDGKCYSSCQFQSCSLTIRTGNCLS
;
A
#
# COMPACT_ATOMS: atom_id res chain seq x y z
N MET A 1 4.19 -59.24 58.94
CA MET A 1 4.36 -57.80 58.64
C MET A 1 3.64 -57.50 57.33
N GLN A 2 2.44 -56.90 57.38
CA GLN A 2 1.65 -56.52 56.21
C GLN A 2 1.95 -55.05 55.83
N SER A 3 2.19 -54.82 54.54
CA SER A 3 2.51 -53.52 53.95
C SER A 3 1.25 -52.63 53.85
N PRO A 4 1.33 -51.30 54.11
CA PRO A 4 0.16 -50.44 54.08
C PRO A 4 -0.24 -50.10 52.64
N ALA A 5 -1.51 -50.33 52.32
CA ALA A 5 -2.13 -49.95 51.06
C ALA A 5 -2.08 -48.43 50.84
N LYS A 6 -1.48 -48.01 49.72
CA LYS A 6 -1.56 -46.64 49.19
C LYS A 6 -3.04 -46.28 48.94
N ARG A 7 -3.63 -45.44 49.80
CA ARG A 7 -4.90 -44.77 49.52
C ARG A 7 -4.74 -43.90 48.27
N ARG A 8 -5.43 -44.26 47.18
CA ARG A 8 -5.69 -43.33 46.07
C ARG A 8 -6.52 -42.15 46.60
N PRO A 9 -6.19 -40.89 46.27
CA PRO A 9 -7.07 -39.78 46.57
C PRO A 9 -8.38 -39.99 45.80
N ARG A 10 -9.51 -39.97 46.51
CA ARG A 10 -10.80 -39.81 45.85
C ARG A 10 -10.77 -38.45 45.16
N LEU A 11 -10.94 -38.42 43.84
CA LEU A 11 -11.28 -37.18 43.13
C LEU A 11 -12.57 -36.65 43.76
N GLY A 12 -12.45 -35.60 44.56
CA GLY A 12 -13.60 -34.80 44.95
C GLY A 12 -14.26 -34.26 43.69
N HIS A 13 -15.59 -34.29 43.65
CA HIS A 13 -16.37 -33.58 42.63
C HIS A 13 -15.87 -32.14 42.57
N ALA A 14 -15.23 -31.76 41.46
CA ALA A 14 -14.87 -30.38 41.20
C ALA A 14 -16.18 -29.58 41.17
N THR A 15 -16.34 -28.67 42.13
CA THR A 15 -17.42 -27.70 42.11
C THR A 15 -17.28 -26.88 40.83
N PRO A 16 -18.35 -26.69 40.04
CA PRO A 16 -18.28 -25.86 38.84
C PRO A 16 -17.80 -24.47 39.25
N SER A 17 -16.81 -23.94 38.53
CA SER A 17 -16.26 -22.63 38.86
C SER A 17 -17.38 -21.58 38.87
N ALA A 18 -17.27 -20.53 39.69
CA ALA A 18 -18.28 -19.46 39.74
C ALA A 18 -18.58 -18.87 38.36
N LEU A 19 -17.63 -18.96 37.41
CA LEU A 19 -17.78 -18.53 36.03
C LEU A 19 -18.74 -19.42 35.21
N GLU A 20 -18.81 -20.72 35.51
CA GLU A 20 -19.71 -21.67 34.83
C GLU A 20 -21.17 -21.51 35.23
N ASN A 21 -21.41 -20.95 36.41
CA ASN A 21 -22.75 -20.68 36.94
C ASN A 21 -23.31 -19.35 36.45
N LEU A 22 -22.55 -18.57 35.67
CA LEU A 22 -23.04 -17.33 35.10
C LEU A 22 -24.14 -17.59 34.07
N PRO A 23 -25.18 -16.72 34.01
CA PRO A 23 -26.15 -16.76 32.93
C PRO A 23 -25.45 -16.67 31.55
N PRO A 24 -25.99 -17.34 30.50
CA PRO A 24 -25.35 -17.39 29.18
C PRO A 24 -24.98 -16.01 28.61
N VAL A 25 -25.81 -14.99 28.84
CA VAL A 25 -25.59 -13.61 28.40
C VAL A 25 -24.40 -12.96 29.14
N ALA A 26 -24.28 -13.18 30.45
CA ALA A 26 -23.18 -12.65 31.24
C ALA A 26 -21.85 -13.32 30.83
N LEU A 27 -21.87 -14.65 30.69
CA LEU A 27 -20.72 -15.41 30.23
C LEU A 27 -20.28 -14.99 28.83
N ALA A 28 -21.22 -14.73 27.92
CA ALA A 28 -20.94 -14.25 26.58
C ALA A 28 -20.22 -12.88 26.57
N ARG A 29 -20.60 -11.96 27.46
CA ARG A 29 -19.94 -10.65 27.61
C ARG A 29 -18.53 -10.78 28.17
N VAL A 30 -18.32 -11.66 29.16
CA VAL A 30 -16.98 -11.93 29.72
C VAL A 30 -16.06 -12.48 28.63
N ILE A 31 -16.52 -13.47 27.86
CA ILE A 31 -15.72 -14.06 26.77
C ILE A 31 -15.40 -13.01 25.70
N ALA A 32 -16.37 -12.16 25.33
CA ALA A 32 -16.13 -11.09 24.37
C ALA A 32 -15.04 -10.12 24.85
N ARG A 33 -15.08 -9.72 26.12
CA ARG A 33 -14.09 -8.81 26.71
C ARG A 33 -12.72 -9.45 26.92
N ALA A 34 -12.66 -10.76 27.16
CA ALA A 34 -11.41 -11.50 27.28
C ALA A 34 -10.68 -11.70 25.94
N GLY A 35 -11.35 -11.43 24.82
CA GLY A 35 -10.81 -11.55 23.48
C GLY A 35 -10.55 -12.99 23.04
N PRO A 36 -9.92 -13.18 21.86
CA PRO A 36 -9.72 -14.50 21.24
C PRO A 36 -8.86 -15.44 22.08
N ARG A 37 -7.78 -14.91 22.70
CA ARG A 37 -6.90 -15.69 23.58
C ARG A 37 -7.65 -16.15 24.83
N GLY A 38 -8.38 -15.24 25.49
CA GLY A 38 -9.19 -15.58 26.65
C GLY A 38 -10.29 -16.59 26.32
N ALA A 39 -10.96 -16.44 25.18
CA ALA A 39 -11.95 -17.40 24.70
C ALA A 39 -11.36 -18.80 24.49
N ALA A 40 -10.15 -18.89 23.91
CA ALA A 40 -9.44 -20.16 23.75
C ALA A 40 -9.06 -20.78 25.10
N SER A 41 -8.53 -19.99 26.04
CA SER A 41 -8.20 -20.45 27.40
C SER A 41 -9.43 -20.98 28.14
N LEU A 42 -10.55 -20.25 28.09
CA LEU A 42 -11.81 -20.67 28.70
C LEU A 42 -12.34 -21.97 28.09
N ALA A 43 -12.20 -22.14 26.77
CA ALA A 43 -12.62 -23.37 26.09
C ALA A 43 -11.82 -24.62 26.50
N CYS A 44 -10.62 -24.44 27.05
CA CYS A 44 -9.79 -25.52 27.58
C CYS A 44 -10.16 -25.89 29.03
N ALA A 45 -10.81 -24.98 29.78
CA ALA A 45 -11.06 -25.17 31.20
C ALA A 45 -12.20 -26.16 31.51
N SER A 46 -13.30 -26.16 30.73
CA SER A 46 -14.40 -27.12 30.92
C SER A 46 -15.28 -27.30 29.68
N LYS A 47 -16.14 -28.33 29.67
CA LYS A 47 -17.09 -28.59 28.58
C LYS A 47 -18.12 -27.46 28.43
N THR A 48 -18.61 -26.92 29.55
CA THR A 48 -19.58 -25.82 29.57
C THR A 48 -18.98 -24.53 28.98
N LEU A 49 -17.77 -24.16 29.44
CA LEU A 49 -17.07 -22.99 28.91
C LEU A 49 -16.65 -23.18 27.45
N ARG A 50 -16.29 -24.40 27.04
CA ARG A 50 -16.02 -24.74 25.64
C ARG A 50 -17.23 -24.49 24.74
N ALA A 51 -18.42 -24.94 25.14
CA ALA A 51 -19.64 -24.69 24.39
C ALA A 51 -19.91 -23.17 24.29
N ALA A 52 -19.80 -22.46 25.40
CA ALA A 52 -20.01 -21.01 25.44
C ALA A 52 -18.98 -20.22 24.60
N ALA A 53 -17.73 -20.66 24.56
CA ALA A 53 -16.63 -20.01 23.84
C ALA A 53 -16.55 -20.37 22.34
N SER A 54 -17.31 -21.36 21.87
CA SER A 54 -17.28 -21.83 20.46
C SER A 54 -18.36 -21.20 19.58
N SER A 55 -18.94 -20.07 20.00
CA SER A 55 -19.96 -19.35 19.24
C SER A 55 -19.43 -18.79 17.92
N GLU A 56 -19.99 -19.21 16.78
CA GLU A 56 -19.60 -18.74 15.44
C GLU A 56 -19.70 -17.21 15.31
N GLU A 57 -20.80 -16.61 15.75
CA GLU A 57 -20.99 -15.15 15.70
C GLU A 57 -19.89 -14.38 16.46
N ARG A 58 -19.37 -14.95 17.55
CA ARG A 58 -18.26 -14.34 18.29
C ARG A 58 -16.94 -14.46 17.54
N TRP A 59 -16.63 -15.64 17.01
CA TRP A 59 -15.42 -15.84 16.22
C TRP A 59 -15.45 -15.02 14.92
N ARG A 60 -16.63 -14.81 14.33
CA ARG A 60 -16.82 -13.87 13.22
C ARG A 60 -16.39 -12.46 13.59
N ARG A 61 -16.83 -11.95 14.75
CA ARG A 61 -16.40 -10.62 15.25
C ARG A 61 -14.90 -10.56 15.50
N PHE A 62 -14.32 -11.59 16.12
CA PHE A 62 -12.85 -11.65 16.29
C PHE A 62 -12.11 -11.60 14.95
N CYS A 63 -12.58 -12.32 13.92
CA CYS A 63 -12.00 -12.25 12.58
C CYS A 63 -12.16 -10.86 11.94
N ALA A 64 -13.32 -10.23 12.08
CA ALA A 64 -13.56 -8.87 11.56
C ALA A 64 -12.68 -7.82 12.28
N ASP A 65 -12.60 -7.90 13.60
CA ASP A 65 -11.90 -6.93 14.44
C ASP A 65 -10.37 -7.05 14.32
N ASP A 66 -9.82 -8.26 14.36
CA ASP A 66 -8.36 -8.46 14.41
C ASP A 66 -7.72 -8.65 13.03
N ILE A 67 -8.49 -9.11 12.04
CA ILE A 67 -7.97 -9.51 10.71
C ILE A 67 -8.69 -8.77 9.57
N GLY A 68 -9.92 -8.28 9.79
CA GLY A 68 -10.74 -7.64 8.76
C GLY A 68 -11.32 -8.66 7.77
N ILE A 69 -11.91 -9.74 8.30
CA ILE A 69 -12.50 -10.83 7.50
C ILE A 69 -13.91 -11.14 7.98
N ASP A 70 -14.86 -11.15 7.05
CA ASP A 70 -16.27 -11.42 7.31
C ASP A 70 -16.76 -12.77 6.77
N ALA A 71 -15.87 -13.60 6.22
CA ALA A 71 -16.13 -14.93 5.69
C ALA A 71 -15.15 -15.98 6.25
N PRO A 72 -15.52 -17.26 6.41
CA PRO A 72 -14.64 -18.28 6.95
C PRO A 72 -13.64 -18.74 5.89
N VAL A 73 -12.61 -17.93 5.61
CA VAL A 73 -11.57 -18.24 4.61
C VAL A 73 -10.17 -18.22 5.24
N ASP A 74 -9.23 -18.95 4.67
CA ASP A 74 -7.82 -18.89 5.04
C ASP A 74 -7.07 -17.75 4.30
N PRO A 75 -5.76 -17.53 4.58
CA PRO A 75 -4.97 -16.51 3.90
C PRO A 75 -4.89 -16.65 2.38
N GLU A 76 -5.03 -17.87 1.86
CA GLU A 76 -5.03 -18.16 0.43
C GLU A 76 -6.44 -18.06 -0.19
N GLY A 77 -7.45 -17.67 0.59
CA GLY A 77 -8.84 -17.50 0.14
C GLY A 77 -9.66 -18.80 0.08
N ARG A 78 -9.13 -19.92 0.58
CA ARG A 78 -9.86 -21.20 0.62
C ARG A 78 -10.87 -21.19 1.75
N VAL A 79 -12.06 -21.71 1.48
CA VAL A 79 -13.15 -21.81 2.46
C VAL A 79 -12.79 -22.80 3.57
N LEU A 80 -13.03 -22.42 4.82
CA LEU A 80 -12.81 -23.19 6.03
C LEU A 80 -14.15 -23.49 6.73
N PRO A 81 -14.19 -24.54 7.58
CA PRO A 81 -15.44 -25.01 8.18
C PRO A 81 -16.02 -24.09 9.28
N SER A 82 -15.28 -23.10 9.78
CA SER A 82 -15.73 -22.19 10.84
C SER A 82 -14.88 -20.92 10.93
N PHE A 83 -15.43 -19.86 11.52
CA PHE A 83 -14.64 -18.65 11.82
C PHE A 83 -13.51 -18.90 12.82
N LYS A 84 -13.69 -19.86 13.74
CA LYS A 84 -12.61 -20.28 14.65
C LYS A 84 -11.45 -20.91 13.89
N ALA A 85 -11.74 -21.78 12.92
CA ALA A 85 -10.71 -22.36 12.05
C ALA A 85 -9.99 -21.29 11.24
N THR A 86 -10.73 -20.30 10.71
CA THR A 86 -10.18 -19.11 10.05
C THR A 86 -9.23 -18.36 10.97
N TYR A 87 -9.67 -17.97 12.16
CA TYR A 87 -8.83 -17.22 13.10
C TYR A 87 -7.52 -17.95 13.41
N VAL A 88 -7.60 -19.27 13.66
CA VAL A 88 -6.41 -20.10 13.94
C VAL A 88 -5.49 -20.20 12.72
N SER A 89 -6.04 -20.34 11.52
CA SER A 89 -5.26 -20.42 10.27
C SER A 89 -4.46 -19.13 10.05
N TRP A 90 -5.13 -17.97 10.15
CA TRP A 90 -4.50 -16.66 10.02
C TRP A 90 -3.46 -16.39 11.09
N LEU A 91 -3.76 -16.70 12.36
CA LEU A 91 -2.80 -16.54 13.46
C LEU A 91 -1.55 -17.39 13.24
N ARG A 92 -1.69 -18.61 12.69
CA ARG A 92 -0.55 -19.48 12.38
C ARG A 92 0.27 -18.93 11.21
N SER A 93 -0.39 -18.52 10.14
CA SER A 93 0.27 -18.01 8.93
C SER A 93 1.04 -16.72 9.20
N PHE A 94 0.47 -15.79 9.95
CA PHE A 94 1.07 -14.48 10.24
C PHE A 94 1.65 -14.36 11.66
N ARG A 95 1.98 -15.47 12.33
CA ARG A 95 2.41 -15.49 13.74
C ARG A 95 3.62 -14.59 14.06
N MET A 96 4.42 -14.26 13.06
CA MET A 96 5.62 -13.43 13.19
C MET A 96 5.32 -11.93 13.14
N TYR A 97 4.07 -11.56 12.82
CA TYR A 97 3.65 -10.18 12.62
C TYR A 97 2.58 -9.78 13.64
N PRO A 98 2.57 -8.52 14.11
CA PRO A 98 1.46 -7.99 14.88
C PRO A 98 0.17 -8.04 14.05
N LEU A 99 -0.89 -8.69 14.56
CA LEU A 99 -2.19 -8.77 13.86
C LEU A 99 -2.75 -7.41 13.42
N PRO A 100 -2.64 -6.31 14.20
CA PRO A 100 -3.07 -5.00 13.74
C PRO A 100 -2.37 -4.55 12.44
N LEU A 101 -1.08 -4.86 12.28
CA LEU A 101 -0.33 -4.54 11.07
C LEU A 101 -0.73 -5.45 9.90
N VAL A 102 -0.98 -6.73 10.16
CA VAL A 102 -1.51 -7.68 9.17
C VAL A 102 -2.85 -7.17 8.63
N LYS A 103 -3.78 -6.76 9.52
CA LYS A 103 -5.06 -6.18 9.14
C LYS A 103 -4.90 -4.91 8.31
N ARG A 104 -4.04 -3.97 8.74
CA ARG A 104 -3.77 -2.72 8.03
C ARG A 104 -3.30 -2.96 6.60
N VAL A 105 -2.27 -3.78 6.41
CA VAL A 105 -1.70 -4.08 5.08
C VAL A 105 -2.68 -4.87 4.21
N LYS A 106 -3.41 -5.84 4.80
CA LYS A 106 -4.48 -6.55 4.10
C LYS A 106 -5.56 -5.60 3.59
N MET A 107 -6.05 -4.70 4.45
CA MET A 107 -7.08 -3.72 4.09
C MET A 107 -6.61 -2.82 2.95
N PHE A 108 -5.37 -2.32 3.02
CA PHE A 108 -4.76 -1.56 1.92
C PHE A 108 -4.84 -2.33 0.59
N TRP A 109 -4.35 -3.57 0.55
CA TRP A 109 -4.37 -4.37 -0.68
C TRP A 109 -5.78 -4.70 -1.14
N THR A 110 -6.70 -5.01 -0.23
CA THR A 110 -8.11 -5.25 -0.57
C THR A 110 -8.74 -4.02 -1.22
N MET A 111 -8.53 -2.83 -0.64
CA MET A 111 -9.08 -1.59 -1.17
C MET A 111 -8.46 -1.20 -2.51
N LEU A 112 -7.13 -1.35 -2.67
CA LEU A 112 -6.46 -1.08 -3.93
C LEU A 112 -6.91 -2.04 -5.03
N LYS A 113 -6.96 -3.36 -4.76
CA LYS A 113 -7.45 -4.35 -5.73
C LYS A 113 -8.90 -4.10 -6.14
N SER A 114 -9.76 -3.74 -5.18
CA SER A 114 -11.15 -3.35 -5.45
C SER A 114 -11.20 -2.14 -6.38
N TRP A 115 -10.42 -1.09 -6.09
CA TRP A 115 -10.39 0.10 -6.94
C TRP A 115 -9.87 -0.22 -8.35
N LEU A 116 -8.79 -0.99 -8.48
CA LEU A 116 -8.25 -1.38 -9.78
C LEU A 116 -9.22 -2.25 -10.57
N SER A 117 -9.99 -3.13 -9.93
CA SER A 117 -10.98 -3.97 -10.61
C SER A 117 -12.08 -3.15 -11.31
N GLU A 118 -12.38 -1.96 -10.78
CA GLU A 118 -13.39 -1.06 -11.34
C GLU A 118 -12.78 -0.10 -12.38
N PHE A 119 -11.63 0.51 -12.05
CA PHE A 119 -11.10 1.63 -12.83
C PHE A 119 -9.91 1.27 -13.72
N PHE A 120 -9.14 0.23 -13.39
CA PHE A 120 -7.95 -0.17 -14.15
C PHE A 120 -7.69 -1.70 -14.16
N PRO A 121 -8.56 -2.52 -14.77
CA PRO A 121 -8.43 -3.98 -14.70
C PRO A 121 -7.10 -4.52 -15.24
N GLY A 122 -6.55 -3.90 -16.29
CA GLY A 122 -5.25 -4.30 -16.85
C GLY A 122 -4.09 -4.17 -15.86
N ALA A 123 -4.13 -3.21 -14.94
CA ALA A 123 -3.14 -3.11 -13.86
C ALA A 123 -3.36 -4.16 -12.77
N LEU A 124 -4.60 -4.54 -12.48
CA LEU A 124 -4.88 -5.63 -11.55
C LEU A 124 -4.28 -6.97 -12.03
N GLU A 125 -4.34 -7.23 -13.34
CA GLU A 125 -3.78 -8.44 -13.96
C GLU A 125 -2.24 -8.54 -13.84
N THR A 126 -1.56 -7.43 -13.59
CA THR A 126 -0.11 -7.45 -13.38
C THR A 126 0.27 -7.96 -11.99
N PHE A 127 -0.65 -8.01 -11.02
CA PHE A 127 -0.28 -8.34 -9.65
C PHE A 127 0.23 -9.77 -9.50
N ALA A 128 1.43 -9.90 -8.93
CA ALA A 128 1.99 -11.19 -8.58
C ALA A 128 1.41 -11.70 -7.26
N GLU A 129 1.31 -13.02 -7.14
CA GLU A 129 0.94 -13.69 -5.89
C GLU A 129 1.90 -13.29 -4.75
N GLY A 130 1.38 -13.26 -3.53
CA GLY A 130 2.18 -12.94 -2.34
C GLY A 130 3.26 -13.99 -2.06
N LEU A 131 4.41 -13.54 -1.56
CA LEU A 131 5.55 -14.41 -1.23
C LEU A 131 5.33 -15.17 0.07
N SER A 132 5.99 -16.32 0.25
CA SER A 132 6.07 -16.97 1.57
C SER A 132 7.09 -16.29 2.49
N ASP A 133 7.00 -16.52 3.80
CA ASP A 133 8.02 -16.03 4.74
C ASP A 133 9.41 -16.65 4.46
N THR A 134 9.45 -17.83 3.85
CA THR A 134 10.70 -18.47 3.43
C THR A 134 11.33 -17.70 2.26
N ASP A 135 10.55 -17.33 1.26
CA ASP A 135 11.04 -16.57 0.09
C ASP A 135 11.56 -15.19 0.50
N ILE A 136 10.84 -14.53 1.41
CA ILE A 136 11.28 -13.24 1.99
C ILE A 136 12.62 -13.42 2.71
N ARG A 137 12.79 -14.47 3.52
CA ARG A 137 14.07 -14.73 4.22
C ARG A 137 15.22 -15.04 3.26
N ILE A 138 14.96 -15.72 2.15
CA ILE A 138 15.97 -15.95 1.10
C ILE A 138 16.41 -14.61 0.52
N ALA A 139 15.46 -13.73 0.19
CA ALA A 139 15.77 -12.38 -0.29
C ALA A 139 16.58 -11.55 0.73
N GLU A 140 16.23 -11.61 2.02
CA GLU A 140 16.99 -10.95 3.10
C GLU A 140 18.41 -11.50 3.25
N TYR A 141 18.57 -12.82 3.15
CA TYR A 141 19.88 -13.48 3.16
C TYR A 141 20.75 -13.01 1.99
N GLU A 142 20.17 -12.90 0.80
CA GLU A 142 20.85 -12.38 -0.39
C GLU A 142 21.20 -10.89 -0.32
N LEU A 143 20.38 -10.10 0.39
CA LEU A 143 20.63 -8.67 0.62
C LEU A 143 21.74 -8.44 1.66
N GLY A 144 21.85 -9.32 2.65
CA GLY A 144 22.73 -9.16 3.82
C GLY A 144 22.12 -8.28 4.93
N PHE A 145 20.84 -7.91 4.82
CA PHE A 145 20.11 -7.13 5.83
C PHE A 145 18.62 -7.47 5.81
N GLN A 146 17.90 -7.08 6.85
CA GLN A 146 16.46 -7.34 6.97
C GLN A 146 15.63 -6.21 6.36
N LEU A 147 14.50 -6.58 5.76
CA LEU A 147 13.46 -5.66 5.33
C LEU A 147 12.67 -5.14 6.54
N PRO A 148 12.12 -3.92 6.48
CA PRO A 148 11.15 -3.45 7.46
C PRO A 148 9.92 -4.36 7.54
N MET A 149 9.37 -4.54 8.73
CA MET A 149 8.22 -5.42 8.96
C MET A 149 6.98 -5.07 8.11
N PRO A 150 6.60 -3.79 7.91
CA PRO A 150 5.50 -3.44 7.01
C PRO A 150 5.80 -3.82 5.56
N THR A 151 7.02 -3.58 5.07
CA THR A 151 7.48 -4.01 3.73
C THR A 151 7.44 -5.52 3.55
N LYS A 152 7.86 -6.32 4.54
CA LYS A 152 7.70 -7.80 4.47
C LYS A 152 6.25 -8.20 4.27
N LEU A 153 5.33 -7.58 5.01
CA LEU A 153 3.90 -7.85 4.88
C LEU A 153 3.33 -7.40 3.53
N LEU A 154 3.77 -6.26 2.99
CA LEU A 154 3.37 -5.81 1.65
C LEU A 154 3.66 -6.92 0.63
N TYR A 155 4.90 -7.44 0.61
CA TYR A 155 5.32 -8.53 -0.27
C TYR A 155 4.66 -9.88 0.04
N ARG A 156 4.35 -10.16 1.32
CA ARG A 156 3.61 -11.39 1.73
C ARG A 156 2.20 -11.41 1.14
N PHE A 157 1.54 -10.26 0.98
CA PHE A 157 0.20 -10.17 0.40
C PHE A 157 0.19 -9.98 -1.12
N CYS A 158 1.23 -9.35 -1.69
CA CYS A 158 1.36 -9.16 -3.14
C CYS A 158 2.83 -8.92 -3.51
N ASN A 159 3.38 -9.72 -4.42
CA ASN A 159 4.78 -9.61 -4.84
C ASN A 159 4.99 -8.57 -5.95
N GLY A 160 4.46 -7.36 -5.76
CA GLY A 160 4.52 -6.30 -6.77
C GLY A 160 3.82 -6.66 -8.09
N GLN A 161 4.33 -6.11 -9.18
CA GLN A 161 3.78 -6.26 -10.52
C GLN A 161 4.71 -7.11 -11.40
N LEU A 162 4.15 -8.12 -12.05
CA LEU A 162 4.80 -8.88 -13.11
C LEU A 162 5.05 -7.96 -14.30
N TRP A 163 6.29 -7.97 -14.78
CA TRP A 163 6.67 -7.22 -15.97
C TRP A 163 6.24 -7.96 -17.23
N ARG A 164 5.41 -7.33 -18.07
CA ARG A 164 5.09 -7.81 -19.42
C ARG A 164 5.09 -6.64 -20.40
N ASN A 165 5.62 -6.85 -21.60
CA ASN A 165 5.83 -5.79 -22.59
C ASN A 165 4.51 -5.15 -23.07
N ASP A 166 3.42 -5.90 -23.07
CA ASP A 166 2.06 -5.45 -23.35
C ASP A 166 1.44 -4.62 -22.20
N LEU A 167 1.99 -4.71 -21.00
CA LEU A 167 1.49 -4.06 -19.78
C LEU A 167 2.42 -2.96 -19.24
N GLN A 168 3.31 -2.43 -20.09
CA GLN A 168 4.20 -1.30 -19.73
C GLN A 168 3.43 -0.04 -19.28
N SER A 169 2.18 0.13 -19.70
CA SER A 169 1.30 1.23 -19.26
C SER A 169 0.58 0.99 -17.93
N CYS A 170 0.74 -0.19 -17.32
CA CYS A 170 -0.05 -0.62 -16.16
C CYS A 170 0.62 -0.42 -14.78
N GLY A 171 1.69 0.38 -14.67
CA GLY A 171 2.32 0.73 -13.40
C GLY A 171 1.36 1.36 -12.39
N ILE A 172 1.27 0.76 -11.18
CA ILE A 172 0.33 1.22 -10.15
C ILE A 172 0.81 2.44 -9.36
N ILE A 173 2.12 2.72 -9.40
CA ILE A 173 2.66 3.95 -8.80
C ILE A 173 2.28 5.15 -9.69
N GLY A 174 1.96 4.87 -10.97
CA GLY A 174 1.54 5.83 -11.97
C GLY A 174 2.70 6.61 -12.56
N GLY A 175 2.36 7.63 -13.33
CA GLY A 175 3.35 8.55 -13.85
C GLY A 175 2.71 9.66 -14.69
N TYR A 176 3.40 10.06 -15.74
CA TYR A 176 2.99 11.17 -16.60
C TYR A 176 3.61 11.06 -17.98
N GLU A 177 2.94 11.69 -18.93
CA GLU A 177 3.39 11.82 -20.31
C GLU A 177 3.96 13.21 -20.57
N PHE A 178 4.99 13.27 -21.41
CA PHE A 178 5.59 14.51 -21.90
C PHE A 178 5.58 14.56 -23.43
N TYR A 179 5.83 15.75 -23.97
CA TYR A 179 5.53 16.13 -25.36
C TYR A 179 6.25 15.28 -26.44
N TYR A 180 7.28 14.50 -26.08
CA TYR A 180 8.14 13.74 -27.01
C TYR A 180 7.92 12.22 -26.99
N HIS A 181 6.68 11.76 -26.78
CA HIS A 181 6.26 10.35 -26.90
C HIS A 181 6.79 9.38 -25.83
N GLU A 182 7.44 9.88 -24.79
CA GLU A 182 7.86 9.06 -23.65
C GLU A 182 6.83 9.19 -22.52
N MET A 183 6.42 8.03 -21.99
CA MET A 183 5.50 7.91 -20.87
C MET A 183 6.31 7.37 -19.70
N ILE A 184 6.51 8.19 -18.68
CA ILE A 184 6.99 7.71 -17.40
C ILE A 184 5.83 6.98 -16.74
N ASN A 185 6.04 5.72 -16.43
CA ASN A 185 5.08 4.92 -15.71
C ASN A 185 5.80 3.93 -14.80
N VAL A 186 5.53 4.04 -13.52
CA VAL A 186 6.31 3.38 -12.49
C VAL A 186 5.57 2.14 -12.00
N HIS A 187 6.27 1.01 -11.99
CA HIS A 187 5.76 -0.26 -11.50
C HIS A 187 6.31 -0.56 -10.11
N LEU A 188 5.47 -1.12 -9.25
CA LEU A 188 5.95 -1.70 -8.00
C LEU A 188 6.68 -3.02 -8.32
N LEU A 189 7.97 -3.10 -8.02
CA LEU A 189 8.79 -4.24 -8.43
C LEU A 189 8.54 -5.48 -7.57
N PRO A 190 8.55 -6.69 -8.17
CA PRO A 190 8.67 -7.92 -7.41
C PRO A 190 9.95 -7.94 -6.58
N LEU A 191 9.90 -8.56 -5.40
CA LEU A 191 11.00 -8.51 -4.44
C LEU A 191 12.32 -9.01 -5.04
N LYS A 192 12.28 -10.06 -5.86
CA LYS A 192 13.47 -10.57 -6.55
C LYS A 192 14.14 -9.49 -7.39
N HIS A 193 13.38 -8.76 -8.20
CA HIS A 193 13.91 -7.65 -9.00
C HIS A 193 14.39 -6.49 -8.13
N ALA A 194 13.67 -6.18 -7.04
CA ALA A 194 14.09 -5.18 -6.07
C ALA A 194 15.48 -5.49 -5.47
N VAL A 195 15.73 -6.76 -5.14
CA VAL A 195 17.02 -7.26 -4.64
C VAL A 195 18.10 -7.22 -5.71
N GLU A 196 17.82 -7.68 -6.92
CA GLU A 196 18.78 -7.67 -8.03
C GLU A 196 19.23 -6.24 -8.35
N ARG A 197 18.29 -5.30 -8.43
CA ARG A 197 18.57 -3.87 -8.64
C ARG A 197 19.39 -3.27 -7.48
N ALA A 198 19.07 -3.62 -6.25
CA ALA A 198 19.85 -3.21 -5.08
C ALA A 198 21.30 -3.72 -5.12
N LYS A 199 21.54 -4.93 -5.66
CA LYS A 199 22.91 -5.45 -5.86
C LYS A 199 23.65 -4.67 -6.94
N LEU A 200 23.00 -4.36 -8.06
CA LEU A 200 23.58 -3.56 -9.14
C LEU A 200 24.00 -2.16 -8.67
N LEU A 201 23.14 -1.48 -7.92
CA LEU A 201 23.44 -0.17 -7.33
C LEU A 201 24.63 -0.19 -6.36
N ARG A 202 24.88 -1.33 -5.70
CA ARG A 202 26.03 -1.51 -4.79
C ARG A 202 27.33 -1.84 -5.53
N SER A 203 27.24 -2.49 -6.70
CA SER A 203 28.40 -2.84 -7.52
C SER A 203 28.91 -1.68 -8.37
N ASP A 204 28.04 -0.75 -8.74
CA ASP A 204 28.48 0.50 -9.37
C ASP A 204 29.31 1.30 -8.37
N ASN A 205 30.56 1.59 -8.72
CA ASN A 205 31.56 2.21 -7.85
C ASN A 205 31.23 3.67 -7.43
N GLY A 206 29.99 4.13 -7.61
CA GLY A 206 29.52 5.50 -7.34
C GLY A 206 28.25 5.56 -6.49
N ALA A 207 28.06 6.73 -5.88
CA ALA A 207 26.88 7.21 -5.13
C ALA A 207 26.51 6.50 -3.81
N ILE A 208 26.43 5.17 -3.77
CA ILE A 208 25.81 4.46 -2.63
C ILE A 208 26.70 3.33 -2.10
N ARG A 209 27.89 3.68 -1.62
CA ARG A 209 28.73 2.73 -0.88
C ARG A 209 28.23 2.60 0.56
N ARG A 210 27.65 1.44 0.91
CA ARG A 210 27.20 0.99 2.26
C ARG A 210 25.81 1.44 2.70
N SER A 211 24.79 1.06 1.94
CA SER A 211 23.40 1.31 2.33
C SER A 211 22.56 0.03 2.34
N ASN A 212 21.49 0.09 3.12
CA ASN A 212 20.48 -0.96 3.19
C ASN A 212 19.30 -0.64 2.26
N TYR A 213 19.57 -0.09 1.07
CA TYR A 213 18.51 0.24 0.11
C TYR A 213 18.03 -0.98 -0.66
N ILE A 214 16.74 -1.01 -0.95
CA ILE A 214 16.17 -1.83 -2.02
C ILE A 214 15.42 -0.94 -3.03
N VAL A 215 15.42 -1.33 -4.30
CA VAL A 215 14.67 -0.61 -5.35
C VAL A 215 13.25 -1.16 -5.39
N VAL A 216 12.29 -0.43 -4.82
CA VAL A 216 10.92 -0.95 -4.64
C VAL A 216 10.02 -0.65 -5.82
N ALA A 217 10.30 0.41 -6.57
CA ALA A 217 9.53 0.78 -7.75
C ALA A 217 10.42 1.46 -8.79
N ASP A 218 10.14 1.22 -10.07
CA ASP A 218 10.97 1.69 -11.17
C ASP A 218 10.16 1.80 -12.48
N THR A 219 10.65 2.57 -13.45
CA THR A 219 10.09 2.60 -14.81
C THR A 219 10.78 1.61 -15.73
N SER A 220 10.23 1.43 -16.95
CA SER A 220 11.06 0.94 -18.06
C SER A 220 12.26 1.88 -18.20
N PHE A 221 13.47 1.33 -18.31
CA PHE A 221 14.71 2.09 -18.58
C PHE A 221 15.22 3.05 -17.49
N GLU A 222 14.76 2.92 -16.23
CA GLU A 222 15.35 3.63 -15.08
C GLU A 222 15.25 5.17 -15.12
N GLU A 223 14.22 5.70 -15.76
CA GLU A 223 13.93 7.14 -15.78
C GLU A 223 13.45 7.65 -14.43
N LYS A 224 12.70 6.82 -13.68
CA LYS A 224 12.20 7.18 -12.35
C LYS A 224 12.19 6.00 -11.40
N THR A 225 13.05 6.09 -10.38
CA THR A 225 13.33 5.00 -9.45
C THR A 225 13.03 5.40 -8.00
N PHE A 226 12.46 4.49 -7.23
CA PHE A 226 12.18 4.64 -5.81
C PHE A 226 13.00 3.64 -4.98
N LEU A 227 13.65 4.13 -3.93
CA LEU A 227 14.47 3.34 -3.03
C LEU A 227 13.91 3.36 -1.61
N LEU A 228 13.78 2.20 -0.98
CA LEU A 228 13.48 2.10 0.44
C LEU A 228 14.78 1.86 1.21
N ASP A 229 15.10 2.74 2.14
CA ASP A 229 16.14 2.48 3.15
C ASP A 229 15.58 1.50 4.19
N CYS A 230 16.07 0.27 4.19
CA CYS A 230 15.61 -0.74 5.14
C CYS A 230 16.13 -0.51 6.56
N LEU A 231 17.13 0.37 6.76
CA LEU A 231 17.63 0.72 8.08
C LEU A 231 16.75 1.80 8.74
N SER A 232 16.48 2.90 8.03
CA SER A 232 15.67 4.01 8.56
C SER A 232 14.18 3.84 8.32
N GLY A 233 13.79 3.05 7.32
CA GLY A 233 12.42 2.91 6.85
C GLY A 233 11.99 4.03 5.91
N GLN A 234 12.89 4.95 5.53
CA GLN A 234 12.56 6.07 4.65
C GLN A 234 12.46 5.62 3.18
N LEU A 235 11.41 6.10 2.50
CA LEU A 235 11.25 5.94 1.07
C LEU A 235 11.81 7.18 0.37
N TYR A 236 12.64 6.95 -0.64
CA TYR A 236 13.26 7.98 -1.44
C TYR A 236 12.87 7.84 -2.90
N VAL A 237 12.87 8.97 -3.61
CA VAL A 237 12.87 9.03 -5.07
C VAL A 237 14.22 9.55 -5.55
N VAL A 238 14.74 8.93 -6.60
CA VAL A 238 15.96 9.32 -7.29
C VAL A 238 15.81 10.69 -7.94
N THR A 239 16.90 11.45 -7.95
CA THR A 239 16.97 12.76 -8.59
C THR A 239 17.99 12.78 -9.72
N LYS A 240 18.09 13.90 -10.43
CA LYS A 240 19.00 14.06 -11.57
C LYS A 240 20.45 13.73 -11.23
N ASN A 241 20.92 14.11 -10.04
CA ASN A 241 22.32 13.96 -9.66
C ASN A 241 22.62 12.62 -8.95
N PHE A 242 21.67 11.70 -8.89
CA PHE A 242 21.87 10.42 -8.21
C PHE A 242 23.08 9.65 -8.69
N LYS A 243 23.29 9.54 -10.01
CA LYS A 243 24.45 8.83 -10.57
C LYS A 243 25.78 9.52 -10.24
N SER A 244 25.79 10.83 -10.04
CA SER A 244 27.00 11.60 -9.77
C SER A 244 27.35 11.68 -8.29
N ASN A 245 26.37 11.85 -7.41
CA ASN A 245 26.61 12.09 -5.98
C ASN A 245 25.63 11.36 -5.02
N GLY A 246 24.72 10.54 -5.52
CA GLY A 246 23.74 9.82 -4.72
C GLY A 246 22.57 10.67 -4.23
N GLU A 247 22.34 11.84 -4.83
CA GLU A 247 21.22 12.71 -4.47
C GLU A 247 19.85 12.02 -4.61
N MET A 248 19.09 12.08 -3.52
CA MET A 248 17.76 11.51 -3.39
C MET A 248 16.86 12.44 -2.56
N MET A 249 15.56 12.27 -2.71
CA MET A 249 14.56 13.07 -2.00
C MET A 249 13.59 12.21 -1.21
N PRO A 250 13.31 12.51 0.06
CA PRO A 250 12.37 11.74 0.86
C PRO A 250 10.94 11.88 0.32
N CYS A 251 10.25 10.76 0.17
CA CYS A 251 8.87 10.68 -0.32
C CYS A 251 7.83 10.89 0.79
N VAL A 252 8.22 10.69 2.05
CA VAL A 252 7.33 10.87 3.22
C VAL A 252 8.03 11.67 4.34
N PRO A 253 7.27 12.41 5.16
CA PRO A 253 7.83 13.09 6.32
C PRO A 253 8.49 12.11 7.30
N ASN A 254 9.74 12.38 7.68
CA ASN A 254 10.51 11.50 8.56
C ASN A 254 9.86 11.29 9.94
N SER A 255 9.10 12.27 10.43
CA SER A 255 8.37 12.20 11.71
C SER A 255 7.28 11.12 11.76
N LEU A 256 6.84 10.63 10.59
CA LEU A 256 5.84 9.57 10.49
C LEU A 256 6.46 8.16 10.55
N ILE A 257 7.73 7.99 10.22
CA ILE A 257 8.35 6.66 10.13
C ILE A 257 8.67 6.12 11.52
N ARG A 258 8.30 4.86 11.78
CA ARG A 258 8.53 4.15 13.05
C ARG A 258 8.72 2.68 12.79
N LEU A 259 9.96 2.19 12.88
CA LEU A 259 10.24 0.77 12.60
C LEU A 259 10.05 -0.16 13.80
N HIS A 260 10.11 0.38 15.02
CA HIS A 260 10.01 -0.40 16.25
C HIS A 260 8.56 -0.48 16.74
N THR A 261 8.23 -1.62 17.35
CA THR A 261 6.96 -1.84 18.01
C THR A 261 7.07 -1.34 19.45
N ASP A 262 6.47 -0.19 19.73
CA ASP A 262 6.36 0.33 21.09
C ASP A 262 4.96 0.01 21.62
N ASN A 263 4.77 -0.10 22.95
CA ASN A 263 3.50 -0.55 23.57
C ASN A 263 2.23 0.22 23.12
N ASN A 264 2.37 1.39 22.47
CA ASN A 264 1.25 2.21 22.00
C ASN A 264 1.21 2.42 20.47
N HIS A 265 2.20 1.97 19.69
CA HIS A 265 2.28 2.34 18.27
C HIS A 265 2.66 1.19 17.35
N MET A 266 1.97 1.12 16.21
CA MET A 266 2.19 0.13 15.17
C MET A 266 3.39 0.51 14.29
N PRO A 267 4.25 -0.45 13.89
CA PRO A 267 5.33 -0.18 12.94
C PRO A 267 4.79 0.35 11.60
N GLN A 268 5.49 1.33 11.03
CA GLN A 268 5.21 1.91 9.72
C GLN A 268 6.49 2.42 9.06
N ASP A 269 6.69 2.03 7.80
CA ASP A 269 7.76 2.49 6.94
C ASP A 269 7.21 3.44 5.87
N GLY A 270 8.12 4.09 5.15
CA GLY A 270 7.77 5.06 4.12
C GLY A 270 7.07 4.44 2.92
N LEU A 271 7.32 3.16 2.62
CA LEU A 271 6.65 2.48 1.50
C LEU A 271 5.15 2.30 1.78
N LEU A 272 4.78 1.74 2.94
CA LEU A 272 3.38 1.57 3.30
C LEU A 272 2.66 2.92 3.39
N LEU A 273 3.28 3.91 4.04
CA LEU A 273 2.71 5.26 4.18
C LEU A 273 2.46 5.92 2.82
N TRP A 274 3.43 5.82 1.90
CA TRP A 274 3.31 6.40 0.56
C TRP A 274 2.20 5.71 -0.24
N LEU A 275 2.12 4.37 -0.18
CA LEU A 275 1.11 3.60 -0.89
C LEU A 275 -0.31 3.87 -0.38
N GLU A 276 -0.51 3.98 0.94
CA GLU A 276 -1.80 4.34 1.53
C GLU A 276 -2.25 5.74 1.10
N GLU A 277 -1.34 6.71 1.09
CA GLU A 277 -1.63 8.06 0.60
C GLU A 277 -1.91 8.07 -0.91
N HIS A 278 -1.18 7.27 -1.69
CA HIS A 278 -1.44 7.10 -3.12
C HIS A 278 -2.86 6.55 -3.36
N LEU A 279 -3.25 5.50 -2.65
CA LEU A 279 -4.61 4.94 -2.70
C LEU A 279 -5.65 5.98 -2.30
N ARG A 280 -5.41 6.78 -1.25
CA ARG A 280 -6.32 7.85 -0.83
C ARG A 280 -6.56 8.85 -1.95
N LYS A 281 -5.51 9.23 -2.71
CA LYS A 281 -5.61 10.13 -3.85
C LYS A 281 -6.38 9.52 -5.02
N LEU A 282 -6.23 8.22 -5.27
CA LEU A 282 -7.03 7.48 -6.27
C LEU A 282 -8.52 7.46 -5.88
N GLN A 283 -8.82 7.12 -4.62
CA GLN A 283 -10.19 7.03 -4.12
C GLN A 283 -10.88 8.40 -4.04
N SER A 284 -10.15 9.46 -3.75
CA SER A 284 -10.70 10.82 -3.76
C SER A 284 -10.87 11.40 -5.17
N GLY A 285 -10.42 10.69 -6.22
CA GLY A 285 -10.38 11.18 -7.59
C GLY A 285 -9.40 12.33 -7.82
N LEU A 286 -8.44 12.53 -6.91
CA LEU A 286 -7.40 13.55 -7.09
C LEU A 286 -6.51 13.20 -8.29
N ILE A 287 -6.17 11.92 -8.41
CA ILE A 287 -5.50 11.33 -9.58
C ILE A 287 -6.40 10.20 -10.12
N LYS A 288 -6.29 9.91 -11.42
CA LYS A 288 -7.15 8.93 -12.08
C LYS A 288 -6.48 8.23 -13.24
N VAL A 289 -7.13 7.17 -13.72
CA VAL A 289 -6.74 6.51 -14.96
C VAL A 289 -7.10 7.40 -16.14
N GLN A 290 -6.14 7.58 -17.05
CA GLN A 290 -6.32 8.33 -18.29
C GLN A 290 -5.92 7.44 -19.48
N ILE A 291 -6.52 7.71 -20.63
CA ILE A 291 -6.07 7.17 -21.91
C ILE A 291 -4.82 7.96 -22.31
N SER A 292 -3.80 7.24 -22.77
CA SER A 292 -2.58 7.85 -23.27
C SER A 292 -2.87 8.77 -24.45
N ASN A 293 -2.24 9.95 -24.47
CA ASN A 293 -2.40 10.90 -25.58
C ASN A 293 -1.73 10.39 -26.86
N PHE A 294 -0.76 9.48 -26.74
CA PHE A 294 0.02 8.96 -27.86
C PHE A 294 -0.43 7.57 -28.30
N ARG A 295 -0.93 6.75 -27.36
CA ARG A 295 -1.38 5.38 -27.62
C ARG A 295 -2.83 5.20 -27.18
N ARG A 296 -3.77 5.28 -28.12
CA ARG A 296 -5.21 5.26 -27.82
C ARG A 296 -5.70 3.98 -27.12
N ASP A 297 -4.94 2.90 -27.23
CA ASP A 297 -5.17 1.61 -26.56
C ASP A 297 -4.58 1.55 -25.14
N ALA A 298 -3.60 2.40 -24.82
CA ALA A 298 -2.92 2.40 -23.54
C ALA A 298 -3.65 3.28 -22.52
N ARG A 299 -3.82 2.75 -21.31
CA ARG A 299 -4.31 3.48 -20.14
C ARG A 299 -3.22 3.50 -19.08
N HIS A 300 -3.14 4.56 -18.29
CA HIS A 300 -2.19 4.68 -17.19
C HIS A 300 -2.78 5.49 -16.04
N ILE A 301 -2.24 5.34 -14.83
CA ILE A 301 -2.56 6.24 -13.70
C ILE A 301 -1.79 7.55 -13.92
N SER A 302 -2.52 8.61 -14.21
CA SER A 302 -1.96 9.94 -14.43
C SER A 302 -1.80 10.67 -13.09
N LEU A 303 -0.57 11.08 -12.79
CA LEU A 303 -0.25 11.80 -11.55
C LEU A 303 -0.66 13.28 -11.58
N TYR A 304 -1.12 13.79 -12.73
CA TYR A 304 -1.65 15.15 -12.83
C TYR A 304 -2.95 15.28 -12.02
N PRO A 305 -3.02 16.20 -11.04
CA PRO A 305 -4.24 16.40 -10.28
C PRO A 305 -5.45 16.76 -11.15
N GLU A 306 -6.62 16.29 -10.76
CA GLU A 306 -7.91 16.52 -11.42
C GLU A 306 -8.84 17.42 -10.61
N THR A 307 -8.63 17.54 -9.30
CA THR A 307 -9.49 18.29 -8.38
C THR A 307 -8.73 19.43 -7.68
N PRO A 308 -9.43 20.51 -7.26
CA PRO A 308 -8.84 21.57 -6.45
C PRO A 308 -8.30 21.07 -5.10
N PRO A 309 -7.36 21.79 -4.47
CA PRO A 309 -6.76 23.06 -4.90
C PRO A 309 -5.60 22.91 -5.91
N THR A 310 -5.15 21.69 -6.18
CA THR A 310 -3.98 21.43 -7.03
C THR A 310 -4.30 21.30 -8.53
N CYS A 311 -5.58 21.36 -8.89
CA CYS A 311 -6.08 21.57 -10.24
C CYS A 311 -6.93 22.84 -10.28
N SER A 312 -6.50 23.81 -11.10
CA SER A 312 -7.24 25.06 -11.34
C SER A 312 -8.19 24.90 -12.53
N ILE A 313 -9.38 25.48 -12.42
CA ILE A 313 -10.41 25.42 -13.45
C ILE A 313 -10.92 26.82 -13.73
N ALA A 314 -10.96 27.22 -15.00
CA ALA A 314 -11.59 28.44 -15.48
C ALA A 314 -12.55 28.12 -16.61
N VAL A 315 -13.68 28.81 -16.66
CA VAL A 315 -14.68 28.67 -17.73
C VAL A 315 -15.00 30.05 -18.29
N THR A 316 -14.96 30.18 -19.61
CA THR A 316 -15.26 31.44 -20.31
C THR A 316 -16.00 31.11 -21.60
N HIS A 317 -17.20 31.67 -21.78
CA HIS A 317 -18.07 31.38 -22.93
C HIS A 317 -18.29 29.88 -23.19
N GLY A 318 -18.41 29.09 -22.11
CA GLY A 318 -18.56 27.62 -22.17
C GLY A 318 -17.26 26.85 -22.45
N ILE A 319 -16.17 27.52 -22.84
CA ILE A 319 -14.84 26.92 -22.95
C ILE A 319 -14.30 26.70 -21.55
N LYS A 320 -14.00 25.45 -21.22
CA LYS A 320 -13.43 25.08 -19.91
C LYS A 320 -11.95 24.76 -20.07
N VAL A 321 -11.13 25.46 -19.31
CA VAL A 321 -9.68 25.23 -19.20
C VAL A 321 -9.38 24.68 -17.82
N ARG A 322 -8.62 23.59 -17.77
CA ARG A 322 -8.12 22.99 -16.53
C ARG A 322 -6.61 22.90 -16.59
N ALA A 323 -5.93 23.32 -15.52
CA ALA A 323 -4.49 23.26 -15.43
C ALA A 323 -4.08 22.62 -14.10
N SER A 324 -3.15 21.69 -14.16
CA SER A 324 -2.47 21.15 -12.98
C SER A 324 -1.00 20.90 -13.30
N ALA A 325 -0.21 20.69 -12.26
CA ALA A 325 1.21 20.43 -12.39
C ALA A 325 1.61 19.18 -11.61
N VAL A 326 2.68 18.54 -12.06
CA VAL A 326 3.36 17.43 -11.37
C VAL A 326 4.82 17.81 -11.16
N PHE A 327 5.36 17.41 -10.02
CA PHE A 327 6.77 17.60 -9.71
C PHE A 327 7.61 16.44 -10.27
N VAL A 328 8.77 16.76 -10.85
CA VAL A 328 9.64 15.85 -11.60
C VAL A 328 11.00 15.73 -10.89
N PRO A 329 11.09 14.89 -9.83
CA PRO A 329 12.32 14.75 -9.04
C PRO A 329 13.52 14.29 -9.87
N GLU A 330 13.33 13.41 -10.85
CA GLU A 330 14.38 12.85 -11.71
C GLU A 330 15.07 13.89 -12.60
N ASP A 331 14.42 15.01 -12.89
CA ASP A 331 15.01 16.16 -13.61
C ASP A 331 15.43 17.30 -12.68
N SER A 332 15.17 17.16 -11.39
CA SER A 332 15.46 18.17 -10.37
C SER A 332 16.83 17.95 -9.71
N SER A 333 17.44 19.06 -9.27
CA SER A 333 18.67 19.13 -8.47
C SER A 333 18.32 19.84 -7.16
N VAL A 334 18.24 19.11 -6.06
CA VAL A 334 17.57 19.55 -4.81
C VAL A 334 18.54 20.15 -3.79
N TYR A 335 19.80 19.76 -3.81
CA TYR A 335 20.87 20.23 -2.94
C TYR A 335 22.03 20.89 -3.70
N GLY A 336 21.92 21.03 -5.03
CA GLY A 336 22.89 21.79 -5.83
C GLY A 336 22.77 23.30 -5.64
N ASP A 337 23.81 24.05 -6.01
CA ASP A 337 23.77 25.52 -6.07
C ASP A 337 23.89 25.99 -7.54
N PRO A 338 22.83 26.53 -8.16
CA PRO A 338 21.49 26.73 -7.60
C PRO A 338 20.65 25.44 -7.59
N CYS A 339 19.74 25.33 -6.62
CA CYS A 339 18.70 24.31 -6.63
C CYS A 339 17.82 24.50 -7.88
N LYS A 340 17.52 23.42 -8.59
CA LYS A 340 16.65 23.43 -9.76
C LYS A 340 15.50 22.46 -9.55
N TYR A 341 14.30 22.99 -9.35
CA TYR A 341 13.07 22.19 -9.26
C TYR A 341 12.35 22.19 -10.62
N VAL A 342 12.02 20.99 -11.11
CA VAL A 342 11.34 20.81 -12.38
C VAL A 342 9.90 20.39 -12.14
N TYR A 343 8.98 21.07 -12.83
CA TYR A 343 7.55 20.76 -12.82
C TYR A 343 7.04 20.68 -14.25
N TYR A 344 6.19 19.71 -14.52
CA TYR A 344 5.44 19.63 -15.77
C TYR A 344 4.01 20.08 -15.56
N TYR A 345 3.49 20.84 -16.53
CA TYR A 345 2.16 21.42 -16.50
C TYR A 345 1.30 20.72 -17.54
N PHE A 346 0.10 20.30 -17.15
CA PHE A 346 -0.88 19.73 -18.06
C PHE A 346 -2.10 20.63 -18.16
N ILE A 347 -2.22 21.29 -19.31
CA ILE A 347 -3.32 22.20 -19.65
C ILE A 347 -4.30 21.45 -20.55
N ARG A 348 -5.52 21.26 -20.05
CA ARG A 348 -6.60 20.54 -20.71
C ARG A 348 -7.68 21.55 -21.08
N VAL A 349 -7.96 21.68 -22.37
CA VAL A 349 -9.03 22.54 -22.91
C VAL A 349 -10.17 21.63 -23.38
N SER A 350 -11.38 21.88 -22.88
CA SER A 350 -12.60 21.23 -23.37
C SER A 350 -13.53 22.28 -23.94
N LEU A 351 -13.96 22.07 -25.18
CA LEU A 351 -14.89 22.92 -25.91
C LEU A 351 -16.33 22.41 -25.65
N PRO A 352 -17.32 23.30 -25.55
CA PRO A 352 -18.72 22.90 -25.51
C PRO A 352 -19.19 22.46 -26.90
N ASP A 353 -20.24 21.64 -26.97
CA ASP A 353 -20.85 21.21 -28.24
C ASP A 353 -21.42 22.40 -29.04
N ALA A 354 -21.79 23.48 -28.35
CA ALA A 354 -22.11 24.77 -28.92
C ALA A 354 -21.56 25.90 -28.04
N CYS A 355 -20.98 26.93 -28.65
CA CYS A 355 -20.49 28.12 -27.94
C CYS A 355 -21.40 29.34 -28.19
N ASN A 356 -21.82 30.02 -27.13
CA ASN A 356 -22.56 31.28 -27.22
C ASN A 356 -21.61 32.47 -26.99
N VAL A 357 -21.43 33.30 -28.01
CA VAL A 357 -20.59 34.51 -27.95
C VAL A 357 -21.45 35.68 -28.40
N ASP A 358 -21.57 36.71 -27.55
CA ASP A 358 -22.37 37.92 -27.81
C ASP A 358 -23.81 37.64 -28.28
N GLY A 359 -24.45 36.62 -27.70
CA GLY A 359 -25.83 36.23 -28.01
C GLY A 359 -26.00 35.41 -29.30
N LYS A 360 -24.91 35.09 -30.02
CA LYS A 360 -24.92 34.19 -31.18
C LYS A 360 -24.44 32.80 -30.79
N CYS A 361 -25.17 31.78 -31.24
CA CYS A 361 -24.84 30.37 -31.05
C CYS A 361 -23.99 29.86 -32.22
N TYR A 362 -22.86 29.25 -31.91
CA TYR A 362 -21.96 28.60 -32.87
C TYR A 362 -21.97 27.09 -32.61
N SER A 363 -22.20 26.31 -33.67
CA SER A 363 -22.21 24.84 -33.62
C SER A 363 -20.83 24.21 -33.78
N SER A 364 -19.79 25.02 -33.96
CA SER A 364 -18.40 24.59 -33.99
C SER A 364 -17.47 25.71 -33.52
N CYS A 365 -16.39 25.35 -32.85
CA CYS A 365 -15.38 26.29 -32.37
C CYS A 365 -13.99 25.65 -32.66
N GLN A 366 -13.04 26.42 -33.21
CA GLN A 366 -11.69 25.92 -33.54
C GLN A 366 -10.66 26.56 -32.63
N PHE A 367 -9.73 25.75 -32.12
CA PHE A 367 -8.57 26.24 -31.39
C PHE A 367 -7.47 26.65 -32.37
N GLN A 368 -7.31 27.96 -32.61
CA GLN A 368 -6.36 28.47 -33.60
C GLN A 368 -4.94 28.67 -33.03
N SER A 369 -4.82 29.23 -31.83
CA SER A 369 -3.53 29.50 -31.20
C SER A 369 -3.64 29.51 -29.68
N CYS A 370 -2.52 29.26 -29.01
CA CYS A 370 -2.37 29.35 -27.57
C CYS A 370 -1.20 30.29 -27.25
N SER A 371 -1.39 31.21 -26.30
CA SER A 371 -0.29 31.93 -25.68
C SER A 371 -0.33 31.68 -24.18
N LEU A 372 0.78 31.21 -23.62
CA LEU A 372 0.93 30.89 -22.22
C LEU A 372 1.90 31.87 -21.58
N THR A 373 1.46 32.56 -20.52
CA THR A 373 2.33 33.38 -19.68
C THR A 373 2.48 32.69 -18.33
N ILE A 374 3.68 32.18 -18.05
CA ILE A 374 4.01 31.60 -16.75
C ILE A 374 4.58 32.72 -15.88
N ARG A 375 3.94 32.99 -14.74
CA ARG A 375 4.43 33.93 -13.72
C ARG A 375 4.75 33.14 -12.46
N THR A 376 6.01 33.18 -12.04
CA THR A 376 6.39 32.73 -10.70
C THR A 376 6.13 33.88 -9.73
N GLY A 377 5.32 33.65 -8.69
CA GLY A 377 5.16 34.64 -7.63
C GLY A 377 6.48 34.87 -6.91
N ASN A 378 6.81 36.13 -6.58
CA ASN A 378 7.91 36.42 -5.67
C ASN A 378 7.57 35.82 -4.30
N CYS A 379 8.07 34.63 -4.00
CA CYS A 379 8.19 34.19 -2.62
C CYS A 379 9.33 35.02 -2.03
N LEU A 380 8.99 36.15 -1.41
CA LEU A 380 9.91 36.86 -0.52
C LEU A 380 10.37 35.85 0.54
N SER A 381 11.70 35.74 0.67
CA SER A 381 12.41 34.86 1.60
C SER A 381 12.18 35.28 3.04
#